data_AF-A0A9X0C3W0-F1
#
_entry.id   AF-A0A9X0C3W0-F1
#
_cell.length_a   1.000
_cell.length_b   1.000
_cell.length_c   1.000
_cell.angle_alpha   90.00
_cell.angle_beta   90.00
_cell.angle_gamma   90.00
#
_symmetry.space_group_name_H-M   'P 1'
#
loop_
_entity.id
_entity.type
_entity.pdbx_description
1 polymer ?
#
loop_
_entity_poly.entity_id
_entity_poly.type
_entity_poly.pdbx_seq_one_letter_code
_entity_poly.pdbx_strand_id
1 'polypeptide(L)'
;MTLSIQVSTWHLTLGPLDFRLTFSPSFPINAFGSNPRCFIRSLNFDGYDEYNSHPASHDYEPPSVGGLGLHGGGHATTGLALEDFFASPADPAFMLFRGQVDRLWTLWRGKDEAHCRYAVNGSSAIWYGPQTPDVTMDTYVDFGVMGDSRQMVKMMSPTQNGHYYQYE
;
A
#
# COMPACT_ATOMS: atom_id res chain seq x y z
N MET A 1 -12.66 -16.91 -18.18
CA MET A 1 -13.13 -18.08 -17.40
C MET A 1 -12.59 -17.89 -16.00
N THR A 2 -13.38 -17.35 -15.07
CA THR A 2 -12.90 -16.96 -13.74
C THR A 2 -13.00 -18.16 -12.80
N LEU A 3 -11.86 -18.74 -12.43
CA LEU A 3 -11.79 -19.86 -11.51
C LEU A 3 -11.80 -19.30 -10.07
N SER A 4 -12.95 -19.30 -9.41
CA SER A 4 -13.02 -19.04 -7.96
C SER A 4 -12.83 -20.36 -7.22
N ILE A 5 -11.65 -20.55 -6.61
CA ILE A 5 -11.39 -21.70 -5.73
C ILE A 5 -11.49 -21.22 -4.28
N GLN A 6 -12.39 -21.80 -3.48
CA GLN A 6 -12.45 -21.57 -2.04
C GLN A 6 -11.58 -22.61 -1.32
N VAL A 7 -10.32 -22.25 -1.01
CA VAL A 7 -9.30 -23.19 -0.46
C VAL A 7 -8.98 -22.95 1.02
N SER A 8 -9.60 -21.97 1.68
CA SER A 8 -9.11 -21.51 3.00
C SER A 8 -10.20 -21.35 4.05
N THR A 9 -9.85 -21.66 5.29
CA THR A 9 -10.60 -21.30 6.52
C THR A 9 -10.42 -19.82 6.92
N TRP A 10 -9.69 -19.05 6.11
CA TRP A 10 -9.52 -17.61 6.30
C TRP A 10 -10.85 -16.89 6.01
N HIS A 11 -11.28 -16.08 6.97
CA HIS A 11 -12.48 -15.26 6.86
C HIS A 11 -12.08 -13.79 6.95
N LEU A 12 -12.60 -13.00 6.01
CA LEU A 12 -12.51 -11.55 6.09
C LEU A 12 -13.58 -11.06 7.05
N THR A 13 -13.23 -10.17 7.97
CA THR A 13 -14.16 -9.68 9.01
C THR A 13 -14.47 -8.19 8.90
N LEU A 14 -13.79 -7.45 8.02
CA LEU A 14 -13.96 -6.02 7.79
C LEU A 14 -14.12 -5.69 6.30
N GLY A 15 -14.62 -4.50 5.98
CA GLY A 15 -14.92 -4.08 4.62
C GLY A 15 -16.05 -4.88 3.96
N PRO A 16 -16.25 -4.76 2.64
CA PRO A 16 -15.47 -3.93 1.73
C PRO A 16 -15.68 -2.43 1.98
N LEU A 17 -14.68 -1.62 1.66
CA LEU A 17 -14.72 -0.17 1.71
C LEU A 17 -14.54 0.41 0.30
N ASP A 18 -15.47 1.25 -0.14
CA ASP A 18 -15.45 1.83 -1.48
C ASP A 18 -14.27 2.80 -1.62
N PHE A 19 -13.49 2.69 -2.70
CA PHE A 19 -12.42 3.62 -3.04
C PHE A 19 -12.88 5.09 -3.07
N ARG A 20 -14.16 5.35 -3.38
CA ARG A 20 -14.77 6.69 -3.33
C ARG A 20 -14.67 7.36 -1.96
N LEU A 21 -14.46 6.60 -0.89
CA LEU A 21 -14.22 7.14 0.44
C LEU A 21 -12.93 7.98 0.53
N THR A 22 -11.99 7.81 -0.42
CA THR A 22 -10.81 8.70 -0.54
C THR A 22 -11.17 10.14 -0.88
N PHE A 23 -12.36 10.38 -1.42
CA PHE A 23 -12.91 11.71 -1.71
C PHE A 23 -13.94 12.17 -0.67
N SER A 24 -14.15 11.39 0.39
CA SER A 24 -15.11 11.68 1.45
C SER A 24 -14.41 12.25 2.68
N PRO A 25 -15.02 13.20 3.40
CA PRO A 25 -14.42 13.80 4.60
C PRO A 25 -14.41 12.85 5.82
N SER A 26 -15.21 11.78 5.78
CA SER A 26 -15.37 10.83 6.88
C SER A 26 -15.84 9.46 6.39
N PHE A 27 -15.49 8.41 7.13
CA PHE A 27 -16.05 7.08 6.92
C PHE A 27 -17.52 7.00 7.38
N PRO A 28 -18.35 6.13 6.75
CA PRO A 28 -19.65 5.76 7.27
C PRO A 28 -19.57 5.23 8.71
N ILE A 29 -20.62 5.45 9.52
CA ILE A 29 -20.64 5.05 10.94
C ILE A 29 -20.40 3.56 11.18
N ASN A 30 -20.70 2.72 10.19
CA ASN A 30 -20.56 1.27 10.22
C ASN A 30 -19.39 0.75 9.38
N ALA A 31 -18.47 1.61 8.91
CA ALA A 31 -17.35 1.23 8.05
C ALA A 31 -16.47 0.12 8.65
N PHE A 32 -16.32 0.12 9.98
CA PHE A 32 -15.51 -0.85 10.72
C PHE A 32 -16.35 -1.89 11.47
N GLY A 33 -17.63 -2.04 11.10
CA GLY A 33 -18.49 -3.08 11.65
C GLY A 33 -18.06 -4.48 11.21
N SER A 34 -18.34 -5.49 12.03
CA SER A 34 -18.05 -6.88 11.70
C SER A 34 -18.84 -7.32 10.46
N ASN A 35 -18.13 -7.84 9.46
CA ASN A 35 -18.70 -8.40 8.23
C ASN A 35 -17.96 -9.70 7.83
N PRO A 36 -18.20 -10.82 8.53
CA PRO A 36 -17.58 -12.11 8.22
C PRO A 36 -17.99 -12.62 6.83
N ARG A 37 -17.02 -12.92 5.98
CA ARG A 37 -17.24 -13.51 4.66
C ARG A 37 -16.08 -14.40 4.24
N CYS A 38 -16.33 -15.28 3.27
CA CYS A 38 -15.29 -16.10 2.68
C CYS A 38 -14.23 -15.21 2.02
N PHE A 39 -12.98 -15.63 2.16
CA PHE A 39 -11.89 -15.10 1.37
C PHE A 39 -12.03 -15.52 -0.10
N ILE A 40 -11.95 -14.55 -1.00
CA ILE A 40 -12.07 -14.75 -2.45
C ILE A 40 -11.02 -13.92 -3.18
N ARG A 41 -10.46 -14.50 -4.25
CA ARG A 41 -9.52 -13.84 -5.17
C ARG A 41 -9.96 -14.05 -6.61
N SER A 42 -9.56 -13.12 -7.48
CA SER A 42 -9.78 -13.22 -8.92
C SER A 42 -8.50 -12.80 -9.64
N LEU A 43 -7.58 -13.74 -9.82
CA LEU A 43 -6.29 -13.48 -10.43
C LEU A 43 -6.46 -13.03 -11.88
N ASN A 44 -5.87 -11.88 -12.22
CA ASN A 44 -5.90 -11.26 -13.54
C ASN A 44 -4.48 -11.11 -14.07
N PHE A 45 -4.11 -12.03 -14.98
CA PHE A 45 -2.78 -12.06 -15.60
C PHE A 45 -2.58 -10.96 -16.63
N ASP A 46 -3.64 -10.53 -17.33
CA ASP A 46 -3.53 -9.45 -18.32
C ASP A 46 -3.12 -8.13 -17.65
N GLY A 47 -3.68 -7.85 -16.47
CA GLY A 47 -3.28 -6.67 -15.67
C GLY A 47 -1.84 -6.77 -15.17
N TYR A 48 -1.32 -7.98 -14.94
CA TYR A 48 0.07 -8.17 -14.50
C TYR A 48 1.02 -7.82 -15.64
N ASP A 49 0.71 -8.27 -16.84
CA ASP A 49 1.49 -7.95 -18.03
C ASP A 49 1.46 -6.44 -18.33
N GLU A 50 0.32 -5.79 -18.12
CA GLU A 50 0.18 -4.34 -18.31
C GLU A 50 1.00 -3.52 -17.30
N TYR A 51 0.87 -3.80 -16.00
CA TYR A 51 1.40 -2.91 -14.95
C TYR A 51 2.70 -3.39 -14.29
N ASN A 52 2.88 -4.70 -14.16
CA ASN A 52 3.90 -5.30 -13.31
C ASN A 52 5.04 -6.00 -14.06
N SER A 53 4.86 -6.30 -15.35
CA SER A 53 5.89 -6.94 -16.18
C SER A 53 6.92 -5.96 -16.77
N HIS A 54 6.62 -4.65 -16.78
CA HIS A 54 7.45 -3.64 -17.44
C HIS A 54 8.38 -2.91 -16.46
N PRO A 55 9.67 -2.75 -16.77
CA PRO A 55 10.64 -2.07 -15.91
C PRO A 55 10.47 -0.54 -15.83
N ALA A 56 9.62 0.05 -16.69
CA ALA A 56 9.43 1.49 -16.81
C ALA A 56 8.37 2.08 -15.87
N SER A 57 7.59 1.25 -15.16
CA SER A 57 6.59 1.71 -14.19
C SER A 57 7.28 2.13 -12.88
N HIS A 58 8.07 3.20 -12.92
CA HIS A 58 8.81 3.72 -11.76
C HIS A 58 7.93 4.44 -10.72
N ASP A 59 6.62 4.44 -10.89
CA ASP A 59 5.68 4.97 -9.91
C ASP A 59 5.55 3.97 -8.74
N TYR A 60 6.45 4.15 -7.76
CA TYR A 60 6.37 3.55 -6.42
C TYR A 60 5.34 4.25 -5.53
N GLU A 61 4.91 5.44 -5.95
CA GLU A 61 3.93 6.27 -5.26
C GLU A 61 2.51 5.69 -5.39
N PRO A 62 1.59 6.02 -4.46
CA PRO A 62 0.17 5.70 -4.64
C PRO A 62 -0.33 6.19 -6.00
N PRO A 63 -1.42 5.60 -6.54
CA PRO A 63 -1.92 5.89 -7.89
C PRO A 63 -1.88 7.39 -8.18
N SER A 64 -0.95 7.77 -9.05
CA SER A 64 -0.79 9.13 -9.51
C SER A 64 -1.92 9.43 -10.50
N VAL A 65 -2.15 10.70 -10.81
CA VAL A 65 -3.23 11.13 -11.73
C VAL A 65 -3.05 10.57 -13.17
N GLY A 66 -2.03 9.73 -13.42
CA GLY A 66 -1.72 9.09 -14.71
C GLY A 66 -1.81 7.56 -14.76
N GLY A 67 -2.14 6.84 -13.68
CA GLY A 67 -2.31 5.39 -13.73
C GLY A 67 -2.22 4.65 -12.39
N LEU A 68 -2.39 3.33 -12.42
CA LEU A 68 -2.28 2.47 -11.24
C LEU A 68 -0.82 2.27 -10.77
N GLY A 69 0.15 2.36 -11.69
CA GLY A 69 1.56 2.07 -11.40
C GLY A 69 1.80 0.62 -10.95
N LEU A 70 3.03 0.30 -10.54
CA LEU A 70 3.35 -1.03 -9.98
C LEU A 70 2.52 -1.33 -8.74
N HIS A 71 2.30 -0.30 -7.92
CA HIS A 71 1.59 -0.42 -6.65
C HIS A 71 0.10 -0.75 -6.87
N GLY A 72 -0.63 0.09 -7.60
CA GLY A 72 -2.04 -0.13 -7.89
C GLY A 72 -2.27 -1.36 -8.79
N GLY A 73 -1.37 -1.62 -9.75
CA GLY A 73 -1.45 -2.80 -10.62
C GLY A 73 -1.30 -4.10 -9.82
N GLY A 74 -0.37 -4.15 -8.87
CA GLY A 74 -0.21 -5.32 -8.01
C GLY A 74 -1.44 -5.60 -7.13
N HIS A 75 -2.10 -4.55 -6.64
CA HIS A 75 -3.39 -4.67 -5.95
C HIS A 75 -4.49 -5.19 -6.90
N ALA A 76 -4.65 -4.58 -8.08
CA ALA A 76 -5.72 -4.89 -9.03
C ALA A 76 -5.60 -6.30 -9.66
N THR A 77 -4.37 -6.81 -9.83
CA THR A 77 -4.12 -8.12 -10.45
C THR A 77 -4.51 -9.30 -9.59
N THR A 78 -4.58 -9.11 -8.27
CA THR A 78 -5.10 -10.14 -7.35
C THR A 78 -6.62 -10.03 -7.19
N GLY A 79 -7.13 -8.80 -7.30
CA GLY A 79 -8.55 -8.47 -7.23
C GLY A 79 -9.14 -8.58 -5.82
N LEU A 80 -10.38 -8.10 -5.68
CA LEU A 80 -11.25 -8.32 -4.51
C LEU A 80 -10.60 -7.85 -3.20
N ALA A 81 -10.19 -8.77 -2.33
CA ALA A 81 -9.68 -8.44 -1.00
C ALA A 81 -8.41 -7.58 -1.06
N LEU A 82 -7.48 -7.89 -1.97
CA LEU A 82 -6.26 -7.09 -2.11
C LEU A 82 -6.51 -5.77 -2.85
N GLU A 83 -7.53 -5.68 -3.68
CA GLU A 83 -7.88 -4.46 -4.44
C GLU A 83 -8.59 -3.39 -3.59
N ASP A 84 -9.20 -3.80 -2.46
CA ASP A 84 -9.81 -2.88 -1.51
C ASP A 84 -8.75 -1.92 -0.92
N PHE A 85 -8.80 -0.66 -1.30
CA PHE A 85 -7.79 0.34 -0.93
C PHE A 85 -7.59 0.45 0.59
N PHE A 86 -8.64 0.28 1.38
CA PHE A 86 -8.58 0.44 2.84
C PHE A 86 -8.41 -0.90 3.56
N ALA A 87 -9.00 -1.98 3.03
CA ALA A 87 -9.01 -3.30 3.67
C ALA A 87 -8.04 -4.30 3.03
N SER A 88 -7.19 -3.88 2.09
CA SER A 88 -6.18 -4.73 1.45
C SER A 88 -5.27 -5.53 2.40
N PRO A 89 -4.91 -5.06 3.61
CA PRO A 89 -4.15 -5.87 4.56
C PRO A 89 -4.84 -7.17 5.02
N ALA A 90 -6.15 -7.32 4.78
CA ALA A 90 -6.89 -8.53 5.11
C ALA A 90 -6.62 -9.68 4.13
N ASP A 91 -6.03 -9.39 2.96
CA ASP A 91 -5.54 -10.41 2.04
C ASP A 91 -4.13 -10.90 2.49
N PRO A 92 -3.90 -12.21 2.65
CA PRO A 92 -2.62 -12.72 3.13
C PRO A 92 -1.42 -12.46 2.18
N ALA A 93 -1.66 -12.10 0.92
CA ALA A 93 -0.60 -11.68 -0.01
C ALA A 93 -0.16 -10.23 0.21
N PHE A 94 -0.88 -9.43 1.01
CA PHE A 94 -0.55 -8.01 1.21
C PHE A 94 0.87 -7.80 1.70
N MET A 95 1.32 -8.54 2.71
CA MET A 95 2.67 -8.36 3.26
C MET A 95 3.77 -8.78 2.28
N LEU A 96 3.54 -9.82 1.47
CA LEU A 96 4.46 -10.21 0.40
C LEU A 96 4.56 -9.12 -0.67
N PHE A 97 3.41 -8.60 -1.09
CA PHE A 97 3.32 -7.53 -2.06
C PHE A 97 4.02 -6.25 -1.58
N ARG A 98 3.71 -5.78 -0.36
CA ARG A 98 4.33 -4.59 0.23
C ARG A 98 5.80 -4.78 0.54
N GLY A 99 6.25 -6.02 0.80
CA GLY A 99 7.67 -6.37 0.87
C GLY A 99 8.41 -6.17 -0.45
N GLN A 100 7.78 -6.51 -1.59
CA GLN A 100 8.36 -6.23 -2.91
C GLN A 100 8.39 -4.71 -3.21
N VAL A 101 7.38 -3.95 -2.77
CA VAL A 101 7.40 -2.48 -2.88
C VAL A 101 8.55 -1.87 -2.05
N ASP A 102 8.72 -2.31 -0.79
CA ASP A 102 9.83 -1.85 0.07
C ASP A 102 11.22 -2.25 -0.48
N ARG A 103 11.32 -3.44 -1.10
CA ARG A 103 12.52 -3.87 -1.82
C ARG A 103 12.87 -2.93 -2.96
N LEU A 104 11.89 -2.58 -3.81
CA LEU A 104 12.11 -1.67 -4.92
C LEU A 104 12.49 -0.27 -4.43
N TRP A 105 11.83 0.22 -3.38
CA TRP A 105 12.19 1.50 -2.75
C TRP A 105 13.62 1.47 -2.18
N THR A 106 14.01 0.37 -1.54
CA THR A 106 15.36 0.18 -1.00
C THR A 106 16.41 0.16 -2.12
N LEU A 107 16.13 -0.53 -3.23
CA LEU A 107 17.00 -0.52 -4.42
C LEU A 107 17.11 0.87 -5.03
N TRP A 108 16.00 1.61 -5.17
CA TRP A 108 16.01 2.98 -5.68
C TRP A 108 16.88 3.90 -4.81
N ARG A 109 16.73 3.84 -3.48
CA ARG A 109 17.57 4.64 -2.56
C ARG A 109 19.04 4.25 -2.60
N GLY A 110 19.35 2.97 -2.81
CA GLY A 110 20.73 2.49 -2.89
C GLY A 110 21.49 2.98 -4.12
N LYS A 111 20.81 3.45 -5.18
CA LYS A 111 21.46 3.96 -6.40
C LYS A 111 22.16 5.30 -6.19
N ASP A 112 21.59 6.16 -5.34
CA ASP A 112 22.16 7.47 -4.99
C ASP A 112 21.77 7.80 -3.55
N GLU A 113 22.46 7.16 -2.61
CA GLU A 113 22.11 7.28 -1.19
C GLU A 113 22.18 8.72 -0.68
N ALA A 114 23.10 9.53 -1.22
CA ALA A 114 23.29 10.92 -0.81
C ALA A 114 22.05 11.78 -1.08
N HIS A 115 21.37 11.55 -2.21
CA HIS A 115 20.19 12.33 -2.60
C HIS A 115 18.87 11.62 -2.30
N CYS A 116 18.82 10.29 -2.36
CA CYS A 116 17.58 9.52 -2.27
C CYS A 116 17.22 9.06 -0.85
N ARG A 117 18.18 8.96 0.08
CA ARG A 117 17.93 8.39 1.43
C ARG A 117 16.81 9.10 2.17
N TYR A 118 16.82 10.43 2.14
CA TYR A 118 15.87 11.30 2.82
C TYR A 118 15.04 12.13 1.83
N ALA A 119 14.91 11.67 0.60
CA ALA A 119 13.99 12.29 -0.36
C ALA A 119 12.55 12.01 0.09
N VAL A 120 11.76 13.08 0.22
CA VAL A 120 10.32 13.03 0.52
C VAL A 120 9.62 14.11 -0.31
N ASN A 121 8.45 13.78 -0.83
CA ASN A 121 7.60 14.71 -1.56
C ASN A 121 6.14 14.34 -1.29
N GLY A 122 5.27 15.35 -1.21
CA GLY A 122 3.84 15.17 -0.99
C GLY A 122 3.36 15.60 0.40
N SER A 123 2.05 15.48 0.60
CA SER A 123 1.34 15.96 1.77
C SER A 123 0.83 14.83 2.66
N SER A 124 0.45 15.18 3.88
CA SER A 124 -0.16 14.27 4.86
C SER A 124 -1.61 13.85 4.53
N ALA A 125 -2.14 14.21 3.36
CA ALA A 125 -3.47 13.82 2.92
C ALA A 125 -3.47 13.20 1.53
N ILE A 126 -4.44 12.31 1.31
CA ILE A 126 -4.75 11.75 0.00
C ILE A 126 -5.16 12.90 -0.93
N TRP A 127 -4.69 12.87 -2.18
CA TRP A 127 -4.96 13.87 -3.23
C TRP A 127 -4.44 15.27 -2.96
N TYR A 128 -3.56 15.46 -1.98
CA TYR A 128 -3.03 16.78 -1.62
C TYR A 128 -4.17 17.79 -1.38
N GLY A 129 -5.07 17.42 -0.46
CA GLY A 129 -6.23 18.23 -0.11
C GLY A 129 -5.86 19.65 0.32
N PRO A 130 -6.80 20.61 0.25
CA PRO A 130 -6.53 21.98 0.68
C PRO A 130 -6.06 22.01 2.14
N GLN A 131 -5.05 22.85 2.42
CA GLN A 131 -4.55 23.12 3.78
C GLN A 131 -3.85 21.94 4.49
N THR A 132 -3.42 20.92 3.75
CA THR A 132 -2.72 19.77 4.34
C THR A 132 -1.21 20.04 4.38
N PRO A 133 -0.52 19.86 5.52
CA PRO A 133 0.90 20.11 5.60
C PRO A 133 1.69 19.08 4.79
N ASP A 134 2.81 19.55 4.23
CA ASP A 134 3.80 18.71 3.58
C ASP A 134 4.40 17.71 4.56
N VAL A 135 4.70 16.52 4.06
CA VAL A 135 5.42 15.51 4.84
C VAL A 135 6.90 15.86 4.84
N THR A 136 7.48 15.94 6.02
CA THR A 136 8.90 16.19 6.23
C THR A 136 9.52 15.06 7.07
N MET A 137 10.83 15.13 7.28
CA MET A 137 11.53 14.21 8.18
C MET A 137 11.06 14.30 9.64
N ASP A 138 10.41 15.40 10.02
CA ASP A 138 9.87 15.63 11.36
C ASP A 138 8.42 15.18 11.53
N THR A 139 7.73 14.84 10.43
CA THR A 139 6.37 14.32 10.48
C THR A 139 6.34 12.99 11.23
N TYR A 140 5.39 12.85 12.16
CA TYR A 140 5.11 11.59 12.84
C TYR A 140 4.04 10.82 12.07
N VAL A 141 4.31 9.54 11.83
CA VAL A 141 3.34 8.58 11.30
C VAL A 141 2.74 7.84 12.48
N ASP A 142 1.42 7.83 12.55
CA ASP A 142 0.68 7.11 13.58
C ASP A 142 0.33 5.69 13.13
N PHE A 143 0.49 4.72 14.03
CA PHE A 143 0.16 3.32 13.83
C PHE A 143 -1.06 2.88 14.65
N GLY A 144 -1.65 3.80 15.43
CA GLY A 144 -2.84 3.56 16.22
C GLY A 144 -2.66 2.39 17.20
N VAL A 145 -3.58 1.44 17.20
CA VAL A 145 -3.52 0.28 18.10
C VAL A 145 -2.43 -0.74 17.75
N MET A 146 -1.79 -0.60 16.59
CA MET A 146 -0.77 -1.55 16.11
C MET A 146 0.64 -1.21 16.62
N GLY A 147 0.87 0.00 17.14
CA GLY A 147 2.17 0.41 17.67
C GLY A 147 2.28 1.91 17.93
N ASP A 148 3.42 2.32 18.48
CA ASP A 148 3.69 3.72 18.79
C ASP A 148 3.91 4.55 17.53
N SER A 149 3.48 5.82 17.57
CA SER A 149 3.76 6.78 16.50
C SER A 149 5.28 6.95 16.31
N ARG A 150 5.73 7.04 15.05
CA ARG A 150 7.15 7.11 14.70
C ARG A 150 7.44 8.23 13.71
N GLN A 151 8.50 8.97 14.00
CA GLN A 151 8.98 10.06 13.14
C GLN A 151 9.50 9.52 11.80
N MET A 152 9.20 10.22 10.70
CA MET A 152 9.53 9.82 9.32
C MET A 152 11.01 9.46 9.17
N VAL A 153 11.92 10.30 9.67
CA VAL A 153 13.38 10.06 9.61
C VAL A 153 13.80 8.69 10.14
N LYS A 154 13.11 8.18 11.17
CA LYS A 154 13.43 6.89 11.80
C LYS A 154 13.04 5.70 10.94
N MET A 155 12.31 5.91 9.86
CA MET A 155 11.81 4.87 8.95
C MET A 155 12.53 4.87 7.59
N MET A 156 13.43 5.82 7.35
CA MET A 156 14.12 6.01 6.07
C MET A 156 15.33 5.08 5.84
N SER A 157 15.57 4.10 6.71
CA SER A 157 16.67 3.16 6.53
C SER A 157 16.31 1.75 7.00
N PRO A 158 16.60 0.71 6.20
CA PRO A 158 16.36 -0.68 6.59
C PRO A 158 17.38 -1.22 7.59
N THR A 159 18.45 -0.46 7.87
CA THR A 159 19.57 -0.88 8.75
C THR A 159 19.86 0.09 9.90
N GLN A 160 19.01 1.10 10.11
CA GLN A 160 19.16 2.07 11.20
C GLN A 160 17.86 2.20 12.01
N ASN A 161 17.94 2.89 13.15
CA ASN A 161 16.80 3.27 13.98
C ASN A 161 15.90 2.11 14.43
N GLY A 162 16.47 0.91 14.61
CA GLY A 162 15.75 -0.30 15.03
C GLY A 162 15.40 -1.25 13.88
N HIS A 163 15.71 -0.89 12.63
CA HIS A 163 15.68 -1.82 11.51
C HIS A 163 17.04 -2.49 11.31
N TYR A 164 17.03 -3.77 10.95
CA TYR A 164 18.22 -4.53 10.64
C TYR A 164 17.93 -5.64 9.61
N TYR A 165 17.55 -5.23 8.40
CA TYR A 165 17.21 -6.15 7.32
C TYR A 165 17.80 -5.72 5.98
N GLN A 166 17.88 -6.68 5.06
CA GLN A 166 18.23 -6.48 3.66
C GLN A 166 17.39 -7.41 2.79
N TYR A 167 17.30 -7.11 1.49
CA TYR A 167 16.65 -7.95 0.51
C TYR A 167 17.68 -8.69 -0.34
N GLU A 168 17.40 -9.95 -0.63
CA GLU A 168 18.15 -10.77 -1.58
C GLU A 168 17.53 -10.73 -2.99
#